data_AF-A0A835GGT0-F1
#
_entry.id   AF-A0A835GGT0-F1
#
_cell.length_a   1.000
_cell.length_b   1.000
_cell.length_c   1.000
_cell.angle_alpha   90.00
_cell.angle_beta   90.00
_cell.angle_gamma   90.00
#
_symmetry.space_group_name_H-M   'P 1'
#
loop_
_entity.id
_entity.type
_entity.pdbx_description
1 polymer ?
#
loop_
_entity_poly.entity_id
_entity_poly.type
_entity_poly.pdbx_seq_one_letter_code
_entity_poly.pdbx_strand_id
1 'polypeptide(L)'
;MHRQHDYENFLATLLMTKSLRSPALVLRAFNVEVARVQDLTSDAQTAAFRLQFWHDALKGIFNKDQTLKNVCCCYGLQRRYLENLITSRSNMNKAKYFKSLEEIEKYAEESVSSIYYLLLSVAGLKDVHADHAASHLGKAQGITNILRSVHVSSRQKVVFLPMDILMKYQLSQENVLRCTDSEQMRNAVFEIASRANSHLDK
;
A
#
# COMPACT_ATOMS: atom_id res chain seq x y z
N MET A 1 4.37 -9.78 -15.04
CA MET A 1 4.36 -8.66 -14.07
C MET A 1 4.16 -9.11 -12.63
N HIS A 2 3.01 -9.67 -12.21
CA HIS A 2 2.77 -10.05 -10.80
C HIS A 2 3.87 -10.83 -10.12
N ARG A 3 4.28 -11.93 -10.75
CA ARG A 3 5.22 -12.89 -10.17
C ARG A 3 6.58 -12.27 -9.82
N GLN A 4 6.94 -11.15 -10.44
CA GLN A 4 8.24 -10.49 -10.25
C GLN A 4 8.17 -9.31 -9.27
N HIS A 5 7.00 -8.66 -9.12
CA HIS A 5 6.88 -7.41 -8.36
C HIS A 5 5.97 -7.50 -7.13
N ASP A 6 5.21 -8.59 -6.98
CA ASP A 6 4.31 -8.81 -5.84
C ASP A 6 4.18 -10.32 -5.54
N TYR A 7 5.33 -10.96 -5.32
CA TYR A 7 5.43 -12.43 -5.27
C TYR A 7 4.64 -13.05 -4.10
N GLU A 8 4.77 -12.48 -2.90
CA GLU A 8 4.09 -12.99 -1.69
C GLU A 8 2.56 -12.97 -1.86
N ASN A 9 2.03 -11.83 -2.30
CA ASN A 9 0.61 -11.66 -2.57
C ASN A 9 0.13 -12.49 -3.76
N PHE A 10 0.98 -12.70 -4.78
CA PHE A 10 0.67 -13.62 -5.87
C PHE A 10 0.49 -15.04 -5.33
N LEU A 11 1.41 -15.54 -4.49
CA LEU A 11 1.28 -16.85 -3.85
C LEU A 11 0.02 -16.95 -2.99
N ALA A 12 -0.27 -15.93 -2.17
CA ALA A 12 -1.48 -15.90 -1.37
C ALA A 12 -2.76 -15.96 -2.23
N THR A 13 -2.75 -15.34 -3.41
CA THR A 13 -3.89 -15.37 -4.35
C THR A 13 -4.11 -16.77 -4.96
N LEU A 14 -3.08 -17.61 -5.02
CA LEU A 14 -3.24 -18.99 -5.49
C LEU A 14 -4.11 -19.83 -4.56
N LEU A 15 -4.16 -19.48 -3.27
CA LEU A 15 -5.00 -20.15 -2.26
C LEU A 15 -6.50 -19.85 -2.45
N MET A 16 -6.86 -18.81 -3.21
CA MET A 16 -8.26 -18.50 -3.53
C MET A 16 -8.85 -19.54 -4.49
N THR A 17 -10.18 -19.71 -4.43
CA THR A 17 -10.93 -20.55 -5.35
C THR A 17 -10.74 -20.11 -6.81
N LYS A 18 -10.86 -21.04 -7.76
CA LYS A 18 -10.59 -20.77 -9.19
C LYS A 18 -11.42 -19.60 -9.75
N SER A 19 -12.67 -19.44 -9.29
CA SER A 19 -13.57 -18.36 -9.72
C SER A 19 -13.12 -16.98 -9.23
N LEU A 20 -12.61 -16.88 -8.00
CA LEU A 20 -12.19 -15.61 -7.41
C LEU A 20 -10.74 -15.21 -7.77
N ARG A 21 -9.93 -16.18 -8.21
CA ARG A 21 -8.51 -15.96 -8.51
C ARG A 21 -8.28 -14.97 -9.66
N SER A 22 -9.03 -15.11 -10.75
CA SER A 22 -8.88 -14.23 -11.92
C SER A 22 -9.15 -12.75 -11.59
N PRO A 23 -10.32 -12.38 -11.02
CA PRO A 23 -10.57 -11.00 -10.63
C PRO A 23 -9.61 -10.49 -9.55
N ALA A 24 -9.21 -11.33 -8.59
CA ALA A 24 -8.20 -10.97 -7.59
C ALA A 24 -6.85 -10.61 -8.22
N LEU A 25 -6.40 -11.38 -9.22
CA LEU A 25 -5.16 -11.09 -9.94
C LEU A 25 -5.25 -9.78 -10.72
N VAL A 26 -6.38 -9.46 -11.34
CA VAL A 26 -6.60 -8.17 -12.03
C VAL A 26 -6.50 -7.00 -11.06
N LEU A 27 -7.11 -7.11 -9.88
CA LEU A 27 -7.03 -6.07 -8.84
C LEU A 27 -5.61 -5.88 -8.32
N ARG A 28 -4.89 -6.97 -8.10
CA ARG A 28 -3.47 -6.88 -7.74
C ARG A 28 -2.67 -6.25 -8.88
N ALA A 29 -3.01 -6.50 -10.15
CA ALA A 29 -2.31 -5.92 -11.32
C ALA A 29 -2.38 -4.43 -11.31
N PHE A 30 -3.59 -3.93 -11.15
CA PHE A 30 -3.82 -2.53 -10.98
C PHE A 30 -3.00 -1.97 -9.81
N ASN A 31 -3.02 -2.62 -8.64
CA ASN A 31 -2.25 -2.17 -7.48
C ASN A 31 -0.74 -2.07 -7.76
N VAL A 32 -0.17 -3.09 -8.40
CA VAL A 32 1.27 -3.14 -8.72
C VAL A 32 1.63 -2.04 -9.71
N GLU A 33 0.82 -1.82 -10.74
CA GLU A 33 1.09 -0.76 -11.72
C GLU A 33 1.03 0.64 -11.10
N VAL A 34 0.06 0.89 -10.21
CA VAL A 34 -0.04 2.18 -9.50
C VAL A 34 1.10 2.32 -8.46
N ALA A 35 1.46 1.25 -7.75
CA ALA A 35 2.54 1.28 -6.75
C ALA A 35 3.90 1.61 -7.37
N ARG A 36 4.19 1.06 -8.54
CA ARG A 36 5.49 1.19 -9.21
C ARG A 36 5.70 2.54 -9.90
N VAL A 37 4.68 3.40 -9.96
CA VAL A 37 4.82 4.71 -10.63
C VAL A 37 5.98 5.51 -10.05
N GLN A 38 6.17 5.50 -8.74
CA GLN A 38 7.27 6.22 -8.08
C GLN A 38 8.63 5.55 -8.33
N ASP A 39 8.70 4.23 -8.45
CA ASP A 39 9.94 3.51 -8.73
C ASP A 39 10.40 3.65 -10.20
N LEU A 40 9.44 3.87 -11.11
CA LEU A 40 9.69 3.96 -12.56
C LEU A 40 9.98 5.39 -13.04
N THR A 41 9.90 6.39 -12.16
CA THR A 41 10.06 7.80 -12.53
C THR A 41 11.17 8.45 -11.73
N SER A 42 12.01 9.23 -12.41
CA SER A 42 13.17 9.89 -11.80
C SER A 42 12.80 11.20 -11.09
N ASP A 43 11.70 11.84 -11.48
CA ASP A 43 11.26 13.12 -10.94
C ASP A 43 9.79 13.08 -10.47
N ALA A 44 9.50 13.91 -9.48
CA ALA A 44 8.20 13.94 -8.82
C ALA A 44 7.05 14.44 -9.72
N GLN A 45 7.34 15.26 -10.74
CA GLN A 45 6.32 15.77 -11.65
C GLN A 45 5.88 14.67 -12.62
N THR A 46 6.82 13.91 -13.19
CA THR A 46 6.49 12.76 -14.04
C THR A 46 5.69 11.71 -13.25
N ALA A 47 6.05 11.44 -12.00
CA ALA A 47 5.27 10.59 -11.11
C ALA A 47 3.82 11.11 -10.94
N ALA A 48 3.67 12.42 -10.72
CA ALA A 48 2.37 13.07 -10.57
C ALA A 48 1.52 12.97 -11.85
N PHE A 49 2.11 13.21 -13.03
CA PHE A 49 1.41 13.06 -14.31
C PHE A 49 0.94 11.63 -14.56
N ARG A 50 1.76 10.62 -14.22
CA ARG A 50 1.37 9.21 -14.33
C ARG A 50 0.26 8.82 -13.36
N LEU A 51 0.30 9.28 -12.12
CA LEU A 51 -0.78 9.06 -11.16
C LEU A 51 -2.06 9.78 -11.59
N GLN A 52 -1.95 10.99 -12.15
CA GLN A 52 -3.07 11.72 -12.72
C GLN A 52 -3.69 10.98 -13.91
N PHE A 53 -2.86 10.42 -14.80
CA PHE A 53 -3.32 9.54 -15.87
C PHE A 53 -4.13 8.37 -15.33
N TRP A 54 -3.66 7.67 -14.29
CA TRP A 54 -4.42 6.58 -13.68
C TRP A 54 -5.74 7.06 -13.04
N HIS A 55 -5.74 8.24 -12.43
CA HIS A 55 -6.93 8.82 -11.83
C HIS A 55 -7.99 9.15 -12.91
N ASP A 56 -7.56 9.72 -14.03
CA ASP A 56 -8.45 10.02 -15.14
C ASP A 56 -8.82 8.76 -15.93
N ALA A 57 -7.96 7.75 -15.97
CA ALA A 57 -8.28 6.41 -16.44
C ALA A 57 -9.36 5.78 -15.56
N LEU A 58 -9.33 5.88 -14.23
CA LEU A 58 -10.44 5.40 -13.38
C LEU A 58 -11.76 6.12 -13.66
N LYS A 59 -11.73 7.44 -13.88
CA LYS A 59 -12.92 8.17 -14.34
C LYS A 59 -13.40 7.65 -15.70
N GLY A 60 -12.45 7.36 -16.59
CA GLY A 60 -12.62 6.86 -17.94
C GLY A 60 -12.71 5.34 -18.07
N ILE A 61 -12.69 4.56 -16.98
CA ILE A 61 -12.81 3.09 -16.98
C ILE A 61 -14.27 2.70 -17.21
N PHE A 62 -15.19 3.65 -17.14
CA PHE A 62 -16.49 3.52 -17.81
C PHE A 62 -16.41 3.59 -19.34
N ASN A 63 -15.28 4.00 -19.93
CA ASN A 63 -15.09 4.22 -21.37
C ASN A 63 -14.03 3.33 -22.05
N LYS A 64 -12.80 3.10 -21.55
CA LYS A 64 -11.76 2.32 -22.30
C LYS A 64 -10.68 1.57 -21.46
N ASP A 65 -11.08 0.59 -20.65
CA ASP A 65 -10.21 -0.55 -20.29
C ASP A 65 -11.06 -1.79 -20.00
N GLN A 66 -11.11 -2.75 -20.94
CA GLN A 66 -12.16 -3.78 -20.94
C GLN A 66 -12.04 -4.74 -19.74
N THR A 67 -10.82 -5.09 -19.30
CA THR A 67 -10.63 -6.15 -18.29
C THR A 67 -10.93 -5.65 -16.88
N LEU A 68 -10.38 -4.50 -16.47
CA LEU A 68 -10.66 -3.91 -15.16
C LEU A 68 -12.12 -3.44 -15.07
N LYS A 69 -12.66 -2.85 -16.15
CA LYS A 69 -14.09 -2.50 -16.24
C LYS A 69 -14.99 -3.71 -16.03
N ASN A 70 -14.70 -4.83 -16.71
CA ASN A 70 -15.48 -6.05 -16.55
C ASN A 70 -15.47 -6.54 -15.09
N VAL A 71 -14.30 -6.57 -14.44
CA VAL A 71 -14.21 -6.97 -13.02
C VAL A 71 -14.98 -5.99 -12.12
N CYS A 72 -14.84 -4.68 -12.32
CA CYS A 72 -15.58 -3.68 -11.55
C CYS A 72 -17.10 -3.85 -11.68
N CYS A 73 -17.60 -4.05 -12.91
CA CYS A 73 -19.03 -4.21 -13.17
C CYS A 73 -19.57 -5.55 -12.68
N CYS A 74 -18.86 -6.67 -12.93
CA CYS A 74 -19.31 -8.01 -12.56
C CYS A 74 -19.36 -8.22 -11.04
N TYR A 75 -18.48 -7.57 -10.28
CA TYR A 75 -18.36 -7.75 -8.84
C TYR A 75 -18.83 -6.54 -8.02
N GLY A 76 -19.41 -5.52 -8.65
CA GLY A 76 -19.97 -4.34 -7.96
C GLY A 76 -18.93 -3.60 -7.12
N LEU A 77 -17.70 -3.49 -7.62
CA LEU A 77 -16.59 -2.95 -6.85
C LEU A 77 -16.79 -1.46 -6.54
N GLN A 78 -16.55 -1.09 -5.29
CA GLN A 78 -16.66 0.31 -4.88
C GLN A 78 -15.49 1.11 -5.45
N ARG A 79 -15.81 2.06 -6.33
CA ARG A 79 -14.85 2.96 -6.98
C ARG A 79 -13.92 3.67 -5.99
N ARG A 80 -14.43 4.03 -4.80
CA ARG A 80 -13.64 4.72 -3.76
C ARG A 80 -12.35 3.99 -3.41
N TYR A 81 -12.35 2.66 -3.36
CA TYR A 81 -11.16 1.91 -2.97
C TYR A 81 -10.11 1.92 -4.07
N LEU A 82 -10.51 1.88 -5.35
CA LEU A 82 -9.59 2.05 -6.47
C LEU A 82 -8.99 3.47 -6.49
N GLU A 83 -9.80 4.48 -6.18
CA GLU A 83 -9.35 5.88 -6.09
C GLU A 83 -8.39 6.11 -4.91
N ASN A 84 -8.62 5.45 -3.77
CA ASN A 84 -7.73 5.49 -2.62
C ASN A 84 -6.32 4.98 -2.96
N LEU A 85 -6.22 3.91 -3.75
CA LEU A 85 -4.93 3.35 -4.19
C LEU A 85 -4.09 4.38 -4.97
N ILE A 86 -4.73 5.24 -5.76
CA ILE A 86 -4.03 6.29 -6.50
C ILE A 86 -3.77 7.50 -5.61
N THR A 87 -4.80 7.94 -4.89
CA THR A 87 -4.77 9.16 -4.09
C THR A 87 -3.76 9.07 -2.96
N SER A 88 -3.67 7.94 -2.26
CA SER A 88 -2.67 7.70 -1.21
C SER A 88 -1.23 7.87 -1.73
N ARG A 89 -0.94 7.37 -2.93
CA ARG A 89 0.38 7.48 -3.58
C ARG A 89 0.64 8.87 -4.14
N SER A 90 -0.39 9.57 -4.60
CA SER A 90 -0.29 10.98 -5.00
C SER A 90 0.03 11.87 -3.80
N ASN A 91 -0.65 11.63 -2.67
CA ASN A 91 -0.41 12.34 -1.41
C ASN A 91 0.99 12.04 -0.89
N MET A 92 1.43 10.78 -0.92
CA MET A 92 2.78 10.39 -0.53
C MET A 92 3.85 11.07 -1.40
N ASN A 93 3.63 11.13 -2.73
CA ASN A 93 4.54 11.81 -3.64
C ASN A 93 4.71 13.31 -3.28
N LYS A 94 3.68 13.95 -2.71
CA LYS A 94 3.72 15.34 -2.25
C LYS A 94 4.34 15.49 -0.85
N ALA A 95 3.95 14.65 0.10
CA ALA A 95 4.36 14.75 1.50
C ALA A 95 5.83 14.35 1.73
N LYS A 96 6.36 13.40 0.93
CA LYS A 96 7.73 12.85 0.97
C LYS A 96 8.13 12.09 2.24
N TYR A 97 7.52 12.36 3.39
CA TYR A 97 7.78 11.68 4.66
C TYR A 97 6.49 11.57 5.48
N PHE A 98 6.52 10.70 6.49
CA PHE A 98 5.45 10.56 7.48
C PHE A 98 5.79 11.33 8.74
N LYS A 99 4.84 12.09 9.28
CA LYS A 99 5.04 12.84 10.53
C LYS A 99 4.87 11.96 11.75
N SER A 100 3.90 11.04 11.69
CA SER A 100 3.54 10.19 12.81
C SER A 100 3.15 8.78 12.38
N LEU A 101 3.05 7.90 13.37
CA LEU A 101 2.62 6.52 13.17
C LEU A 101 1.16 6.43 12.65
N GLU A 102 0.31 7.37 13.05
CA GLU A 102 -1.07 7.48 12.57
C GLU A 102 -1.13 7.82 11.08
N GLU A 103 -0.18 8.61 10.55
CA GLU A 103 -0.11 8.87 9.11
C GLU A 103 0.27 7.61 8.33
N ILE A 104 1.13 6.74 8.89
CA ILE A 104 1.45 5.44 8.29
C ILE A 104 0.22 4.54 8.29
N GLU A 105 -0.54 4.49 9.39
CA GLU A 105 -1.78 3.72 9.46
C GLU A 105 -2.83 4.20 8.45
N LYS A 106 -2.99 5.52 8.33
CA LYS A 106 -3.89 6.11 7.34
C LYS A 106 -3.45 5.74 5.92
N TYR A 107 -2.16 5.84 5.62
CA TYR A 107 -1.63 5.44 4.32
C TYR A 107 -1.84 3.94 4.07
N ALA A 108 -1.62 3.08 5.06
CA ALA A 108 -1.84 1.64 4.95
C ALA A 108 -3.32 1.30 4.73
N GLU A 109 -4.23 2.02 5.38
CA GLU A 109 -5.68 1.90 5.16
C GLU A 109 -6.08 2.23 3.71
N GLU A 110 -5.54 3.32 3.18
CA GLU A 110 -5.84 3.78 1.82
C GLU A 110 -5.13 2.95 0.73
N SER A 111 -3.97 2.34 1.03
CA SER A 111 -3.14 1.65 0.03
C SER A 111 -3.18 0.13 0.09
N VAL A 112 -3.30 -0.47 1.28
CA VAL A 112 -3.27 -1.91 1.50
C VAL A 112 -4.66 -2.43 1.87
N SER A 113 -5.34 -1.84 2.87
CA SER A 113 -6.70 -2.25 3.25
C SER A 113 -7.68 -2.11 2.09
N SER A 114 -7.51 -1.08 1.26
CA SER A 114 -8.30 -0.90 0.02
C SER A 114 -8.24 -2.09 -0.93
N ILE A 115 -7.12 -2.83 -1.00
CA ILE A 115 -7.05 -4.09 -1.75
C ILE A 115 -7.87 -5.17 -1.08
N TYR A 116 -7.78 -5.31 0.23
CA TYR A 116 -8.56 -6.30 0.97
C TYR A 116 -10.07 -6.06 0.84
N TYR A 117 -10.54 -4.81 0.93
CA TYR A 117 -11.95 -4.49 0.70
C TYR A 117 -12.43 -4.84 -0.71
N LEU A 118 -11.57 -4.61 -1.72
CA LEU A 118 -11.88 -5.01 -3.10
C LEU A 118 -11.92 -6.54 -3.23
N LEU A 119 -11.03 -7.27 -2.57
CA LEU A 119 -11.04 -8.74 -2.56
C LEU A 119 -12.26 -9.33 -1.82
N LEU A 120 -12.66 -8.73 -0.70
CA LEU A 120 -13.91 -9.08 0.00
C LEU A 120 -15.13 -8.84 -0.90
N SER A 121 -15.15 -7.71 -1.61
CA SER A 121 -16.20 -7.40 -2.59
C SER A 121 -16.25 -8.44 -3.72
N VAL A 122 -15.09 -8.84 -4.26
CA VAL A 122 -14.99 -9.93 -5.24
C VAL A 122 -15.52 -11.25 -4.70
N ALA A 123 -15.27 -11.55 -3.42
CA ALA A 123 -15.81 -12.73 -2.76
C ALA A 123 -17.32 -12.63 -2.44
N GLY A 124 -17.96 -11.48 -2.68
CA GLY A 124 -19.35 -11.23 -2.36
C GLY A 124 -19.62 -11.10 -0.85
N LEU A 125 -18.59 -10.87 -0.04
CA LEU A 125 -18.70 -10.73 1.41
C LEU A 125 -19.06 -9.29 1.75
N LYS A 126 -20.19 -9.12 2.42
CA LYS A 126 -20.66 -7.85 2.98
C LYS A 126 -20.87 -8.03 4.47
N ASP A 127 -19.78 -7.90 5.22
CA ASP A 127 -19.78 -8.07 6.66
C ASP A 127 -18.86 -7.01 7.27
N VAL A 128 -19.43 -6.25 8.21
CA VAL A 128 -18.71 -5.18 8.93
C VAL A 128 -17.54 -5.76 9.74
N HIS A 129 -17.67 -6.97 10.27
CA HIS A 129 -16.59 -7.64 10.98
C HIS A 129 -15.46 -8.05 10.03
N ALA A 130 -15.80 -8.53 8.84
CA ALA A 130 -14.81 -8.83 7.81
C ALA A 130 -14.09 -7.56 7.33
N ASP A 131 -14.81 -6.44 7.15
CA ASP A 131 -14.21 -5.16 6.82
C ASP A 131 -13.30 -4.66 7.95
N HIS A 132 -13.70 -4.78 9.22
CA HIS A 132 -12.87 -4.40 10.36
C HIS A 132 -11.58 -5.23 10.43
N ALA A 133 -11.68 -6.55 10.24
CA ALA A 133 -10.53 -7.44 10.17
C ALA A 133 -9.62 -7.09 8.98
N ALA A 134 -10.19 -6.78 7.82
CA ALA A 134 -9.44 -6.34 6.65
C ALA A 134 -8.71 -5.00 6.87
N SER A 135 -9.32 -4.05 7.59
CA SER A 135 -8.67 -2.79 7.99
C SER A 135 -7.43 -3.07 8.83
N HIS A 136 -7.58 -3.89 9.88
CA HIS A 136 -6.48 -4.22 10.79
C HIS A 136 -5.37 -4.99 10.11
N LEU A 137 -5.72 -6.00 9.30
CA LEU A 137 -4.75 -6.75 8.50
C LEU A 137 -4.01 -5.83 7.52
N GLY A 138 -4.72 -4.94 6.84
CA GLY A 138 -4.13 -3.98 5.90
C GLY A 138 -3.18 -2.99 6.58
N LYS A 139 -3.53 -2.49 7.76
CA LYS A 139 -2.65 -1.64 8.57
C LYS A 139 -1.41 -2.38 9.04
N ALA A 140 -1.57 -3.59 9.59
CA ALA A 140 -0.45 -4.42 10.02
C ALA A 140 0.53 -4.72 8.88
N GLN A 141 0.00 -5.15 7.72
CA GLN A 141 0.82 -5.41 6.54
C GLN A 141 1.45 -4.13 6.00
N GLY A 142 0.73 -3.01 5.97
CA GLY A 142 1.24 -1.73 5.48
C GLY A 142 2.39 -1.19 6.33
N ILE A 143 2.28 -1.22 7.66
CA ILE A 143 3.37 -0.85 8.57
C ILE A 143 4.58 -1.79 8.36
N THR A 144 4.34 -3.09 8.26
CA THR A 144 5.39 -4.07 7.96
C THR A 144 6.08 -3.80 6.61
N ASN A 145 5.32 -3.38 5.60
CA ASN A 145 5.85 -2.98 4.30
C ASN A 145 6.78 -1.77 4.39
N ILE A 146 6.47 -0.78 5.23
CA ILE A 146 7.35 0.37 5.50
C ILE A 146 8.62 -0.06 6.22
N LEU A 147 8.52 -0.94 7.22
CA LEU A 147 9.70 -1.43 7.94
C LEU A 147 10.66 -2.20 7.03
N ARG A 148 10.15 -3.13 6.21
CA ARG A 148 10.99 -3.90 5.29
C ARG A 148 11.53 -3.04 4.12
N SER A 149 10.89 -1.92 3.81
CA SER A 149 11.34 -1.05 2.71
C SER A 149 12.50 -0.14 3.10
N VAL A 150 12.80 0.04 4.40
CA VAL A 150 13.87 0.93 4.90
C VAL A 150 15.18 0.76 4.11
N HIS A 151 15.62 -0.48 3.89
CA HIS A 151 16.86 -0.76 3.16
C HIS A 151 16.79 -0.44 1.66
N VAL A 152 15.63 -0.56 1.04
CA VAL A 152 15.44 -0.26 -0.39
C VAL A 152 15.30 1.25 -0.59
N SER A 153 14.48 1.89 0.24
CA SER A 153 14.21 3.34 0.19
C SER A 153 15.44 4.17 0.55
N SER A 154 16.35 3.65 1.40
CA SER A 154 17.62 4.32 1.68
C SER A 154 18.50 4.49 0.44
N ARG A 155 18.48 3.51 -0.49
CA ARG A 155 19.20 3.60 -1.78
C ARG A 155 18.62 4.70 -2.68
N GLN A 156 17.34 4.98 -2.54
CA GLN A 156 16.63 6.07 -3.22
C GLN A 156 16.73 7.41 -2.45
N LYS A 157 17.48 7.45 -1.33
CA LYS A 157 17.61 8.61 -0.43
C LYS A 157 16.28 9.10 0.15
N VAL A 158 15.34 8.17 0.41
CA VAL A 158 14.03 8.46 1.01
C VAL A 158 13.90 7.79 2.37
N VAL A 159 13.32 8.49 3.34
CA VAL A 159 13.03 7.98 4.68
C VAL A 159 11.52 7.94 4.89
N PHE A 160 10.98 6.75 5.07
CA PHE A 160 9.55 6.51 5.34
C PHE A 160 9.26 6.19 6.82
N LEU A 161 10.27 6.13 7.67
CA LEU A 161 10.02 6.03 9.11
C LEU A 161 9.39 7.33 9.62
N PRO A 162 8.47 7.25 10.59
CA PRO A 162 7.73 8.42 11.05
C PRO A 162 8.62 9.33 11.89
N MET A 163 8.55 10.64 11.62
CA MET A 163 9.47 11.62 12.17
C MET A 163 9.40 11.76 13.70
N ASP A 164 8.22 11.61 14.29
CA ASP A 164 8.02 11.60 15.74
C ASP A 164 8.78 10.48 16.44
N ILE A 165 8.78 9.25 15.88
CA ILE A 165 9.53 8.12 16.40
C ILE A 165 11.03 8.35 16.25
N LEU A 166 11.48 8.87 15.10
CA LEU A 166 12.88 9.22 14.92
C LEU A 166 13.35 10.25 15.95
N MET A 167 12.55 11.29 16.20
CA MET A 167 12.83 12.29 17.22
C MET A 167 12.85 11.69 18.63
N LYS A 168 11.88 10.84 18.97
CA LYS A 168 11.78 10.16 20.27
C LYS A 168 13.03 9.37 20.60
N TYR A 169 13.58 8.65 19.62
CA TYR A 169 14.79 7.85 19.77
C TYR A 169 16.08 8.57 19.36
N GLN A 170 16.02 9.89 19.14
CA GLN A 170 17.18 10.74 18.79
C GLN A 170 17.93 10.25 17.54
N LEU A 171 17.19 9.72 16.57
CA LEU A 171 17.70 9.29 15.28
C LEU A 171 17.59 10.40 14.25
N SER A 172 18.67 10.67 13.54
CA SER A 172 18.62 11.52 12.34
C SER A 172 18.15 10.70 11.13
N GLN A 173 17.63 11.38 10.11
CA GLN A 173 17.35 10.74 8.82
C GLN A 173 18.60 10.11 8.20
N GLU A 174 19.78 10.70 8.44
CA GLU A 174 21.05 10.14 7.97
C GLU A 174 21.36 8.77 8.60
N ASN A 175 21.03 8.58 9.88
CA ASN A 175 21.19 7.26 10.52
C ASN A 175 20.33 6.20 9.83
N VAL A 176 19.09 6.56 9.45
CA VAL A 176 18.18 5.68 8.69
C VAL A 176 18.75 5.39 7.30
N LEU A 177 19.19 6.42 6.57
CA LEU A 177 19.73 6.29 5.22
C LEU A 177 21.01 5.44 5.19
N ARG A 178 21.86 5.54 6.21
CA ARG A 178 23.07 4.69 6.35
C ARG A 178 22.76 3.26 6.80
N CYS A 179 21.50 2.96 7.13
CA CYS A 179 21.09 1.67 7.70
C CYS A 179 21.96 1.25 8.89
N THR A 180 22.31 2.21 9.76
CA THR A 180 23.16 1.95 10.92
C THR A 180 22.40 1.09 11.92
N ASP A 181 22.97 -0.06 12.29
CA ASP A 181 22.46 -0.88 13.38
C ASP A 181 22.90 -0.28 14.72
N SER A 182 21.99 0.49 15.34
CA SER A 182 22.16 1.05 16.67
C SER A 182 21.03 0.60 17.58
N GLU A 183 21.24 0.67 18.89
CA GLU A 183 20.19 0.39 19.86
C GLU A 183 18.97 1.29 19.67
N GLN A 184 19.20 2.58 19.38
CA GLN A 184 18.14 3.54 19.08
C GLN A 184 17.33 3.12 17.85
N MET A 185 18.01 2.65 16.78
CA MET A 185 17.33 2.16 15.58
C MET A 185 16.50 0.91 15.88
N ARG A 186 17.05 -0.04 16.64
CA ARG A 186 16.32 -1.25 17.05
C ARG A 186 15.09 -0.91 17.89
N ASN A 187 15.20 0.03 18.81
CA ASN A 187 14.08 0.49 19.64
C ASN A 187 13.00 1.19 18.80
N ALA A 188 13.39 2.04 17.85
CA ALA A 188 12.46 2.68 16.92
C ALA A 188 11.72 1.67 16.04
N VAL A 189 12.44 0.70 15.47
CA VAL A 189 11.86 -0.39 14.69
C VAL A 189 10.93 -1.25 15.56
N PHE A 190 11.32 -1.55 16.79
CA PHE A 190 10.52 -2.33 17.73
C PHE A 190 9.20 -1.64 18.09
N GLU A 191 9.19 -0.32 18.33
CA GLU A 191 7.96 0.42 18.60
C GLU A 191 7.00 0.39 17.39
N ILE A 192 7.52 0.62 16.19
CA ILE A 192 6.72 0.58 14.95
C ILE A 192 6.20 -0.85 14.69
N ALA A 193 7.03 -1.87 14.90
CA ALA A 193 6.64 -3.27 14.75
C ALA A 193 5.59 -3.69 15.79
N SER A 194 5.71 -3.19 17.02
CA SER A 194 4.73 -3.41 18.09
C SER A 194 3.36 -2.83 17.70
N ARG A 195 3.34 -1.69 17.02
CA ARG A 195 2.09 -1.14 16.48
C ARG A 195 1.48 -2.03 15.40
N ALA A 196 2.29 -2.55 14.48
CA ALA A 196 1.81 -3.52 13.50
C ALA A 196 1.23 -4.77 14.17
N ASN A 197 1.91 -5.30 15.20
CA ASN A 197 1.43 -6.46 15.95
C ASN A 197 0.10 -6.19 16.67
N SER A 198 -0.06 -4.99 17.26
CA SER A 198 -1.30 -4.61 17.95
C SER A 198 -2.55 -4.66 17.07
N HIS A 199 -2.40 -4.59 15.75
CA HIS A 199 -3.50 -4.77 14.81
C HIS A 199 -3.84 -6.24 14.55
N LEU A 200 -2.91 -7.17 14.74
CA LEU A 200 -3.18 -8.61 14.60
C LEU A 200 -3.96 -9.17 15.79
N ASP A 201 -3.88 -8.49 16.94
CA ASP A 201 -4.60 -8.86 18.18
C ASP A 201 -6.05 -8.31 18.24
N LYS A 202 -6.57 -7.76 17.13
CA LYS A 202 -7.90 -7.14 17.02
C LYS A 202 -8.86 -7.99 16.21
#